data_AF-A0A194YRB9-F1
#
_entry.id   AF-A0A194YRB9-F1
#
_cell.length_a   1.000
_cell.length_b   1.000
_cell.length_c   1.000
_cell.angle_alpha   90.00
_cell.angle_beta   90.00
_cell.angle_gamma   90.00
#
_symmetry.space_group_name_H-M   'P 1'
#
loop_
_entity.id
_entity.type
_entity.pdbx_description
1 polymer ?
#
loop_
_entity_poly.entity_id
_entity_poly.type
_entity_poly.pdbx_seq_one_letter_code
_entity_poly.pdbx_strand_id
1 'polypeptide(L)'
;MPPLPCSSSTGTPPRRPPQVPKADMWLFSIDQRNACMIARSYSENLKRKNKPIILLHNILPSLLEDPEFQDIADPGHTIFMEDDVTALSYKMKRVFCPPNLTLGNPCLDYIKHVIFPWFGKLEVVHTEGKDGNRTFASMEELILGYESGVVDSANVKLAFEMALNKILQPVHDHFRDNSRAMALFSSLKKYKRGRRQA
;
A
#
# COMPACT_ATOMS: atom_id res chain seq x y z
N MET A 1 25.12 57.29 24.92
CA MET A 1 25.20 55.82 24.84
C MET A 1 24.73 55.40 23.45
N PRO A 2 25.61 54.91 22.56
CA PRO A 2 25.16 54.25 21.34
C PRO A 2 24.72 52.80 21.66
N PRO A 3 23.77 52.21 20.92
CA PRO A 3 23.35 50.84 21.13
C PRO A 3 24.43 49.87 20.65
N LEU A 4 24.60 48.77 21.38
CA LEU A 4 25.50 47.67 21.05
C LEU A 4 25.04 46.94 19.77
N PRO A 5 25.97 46.44 18.94
CA PRO A 5 25.62 45.66 17.76
C PRO A 5 25.10 44.27 18.17
N CYS A 6 23.94 43.89 17.61
CA CYS A 6 23.41 42.54 17.71
C CYS A 6 24.41 41.54 17.08
N SER A 7 24.79 40.53 17.85
CA SER A 7 25.58 39.41 17.40
C SER A 7 24.83 38.64 16.32
N SER A 8 25.48 38.47 15.17
CA SER A 8 25.05 37.61 14.07
C SER A 8 25.02 36.16 14.55
N SER A 9 23.83 35.61 14.77
CA SER A 9 23.65 34.17 14.92
C SER A 9 23.93 33.50 13.58
N THR A 10 24.61 32.37 13.65
CA THR A 10 25.09 31.55 12.55
C THR A 10 23.97 31.23 11.57
N GLY A 11 24.06 31.82 10.38
CA GLY A 11 23.15 31.56 9.28
C GLY A 11 23.24 30.08 8.88
N THR A 12 22.20 29.32 9.20
CA THR A 12 21.89 28.15 8.37
C THR A 12 21.74 28.66 6.94
N PRO A 13 22.41 28.05 5.94
CA PRO A 13 22.30 28.51 4.56
C PRO A 13 20.82 28.56 4.18
N PRO A 14 20.36 29.58 3.43
CA PRO A 14 18.97 29.68 3.02
C PRO A 14 18.60 28.34 2.37
N ARG A 15 17.64 27.63 2.98
CA ARG A 15 17.11 26.39 2.41
C ARG A 15 16.72 26.71 0.98
N ARG A 16 17.24 25.95 0.01
CA ARG A 16 16.88 26.17 -1.40
C ARG A 16 15.36 26.28 -1.50
N PRO A 17 14.82 27.25 -2.25
CA PRO A 17 13.39 27.35 -2.44
C PRO A 17 12.88 25.98 -2.91
N PRO A 18 11.76 25.49 -2.36
CA PRO A 18 11.26 24.15 -2.67
C PRO A 18 11.11 24.03 -4.19
N GLN A 19 11.85 23.08 -4.77
CA GLN A 19 11.78 22.81 -6.21
C GLN A 19 10.50 22.01 -6.45
N VAL A 20 9.44 22.72 -6.79
CA VAL A 20 8.20 22.09 -7.27
C VAL A 20 8.46 21.53 -8.68
N PRO A 21 8.39 20.21 -8.89
CA PRO A 21 8.64 19.60 -10.19
C PRO A 21 7.65 20.14 -11.23
N LYS A 22 8.15 20.39 -12.44
CA LYS A 22 7.30 20.78 -13.56
C LYS A 22 6.62 19.53 -14.11
N ALA A 23 5.33 19.40 -13.86
CA ALA A 23 4.48 18.34 -14.40
C ALA A 23 3.08 18.88 -14.66
N ASP A 24 2.39 18.31 -15.64
CA ASP A 24 1.01 18.68 -15.98
C ASP A 24 0.02 18.00 -15.02
N MET A 25 0.36 16.80 -14.55
CA MET A 25 -0.46 16.01 -13.63
C MET A 25 0.39 15.48 -12.48
N TRP A 26 -0.15 15.56 -11.27
CA TRP A 26 0.40 15.01 -10.04
C TRP A 26 -0.51 13.89 -9.56
N LEU A 27 0.02 12.65 -9.57
CA LEU A 27 -0.68 11.48 -9.07
C LEU A 27 -0.07 11.09 -7.72
N PHE A 28 -0.88 11.21 -6.67
CA PHE A 28 -0.47 10.89 -5.30
C PHE A 28 -1.58 10.18 -4.53
N SER A 29 -1.25 9.65 -3.38
CA SER A 29 -2.22 9.13 -2.43
C SER A 29 -2.91 10.28 -1.67
N ILE A 30 -4.14 10.05 -1.20
CA ILE A 30 -4.96 11.06 -0.52
C ILE A 30 -4.34 11.58 0.80
N ASP A 31 -3.47 10.82 1.45
CA ASP A 31 -2.68 11.27 2.63
C ASP A 31 -1.76 12.45 2.29
N GLN A 32 -1.29 12.54 1.04
CA GLN A 32 -0.43 13.63 0.57
C GLN A 32 -1.20 14.86 0.10
N ARG A 33 -2.53 14.90 0.29
CA ARG A 33 -3.40 16.01 -0.14
C ARG A 33 -2.90 17.36 0.36
N ASN A 34 -2.55 17.47 1.64
CA ASN A 34 -2.13 18.74 2.22
C ASN A 34 -0.84 19.26 1.58
N ALA A 35 0.15 18.37 1.38
CA ALA A 35 1.40 18.73 0.70
C ALA A 35 1.14 19.17 -0.75
N CYS A 36 0.28 18.47 -1.48
CA CYS A 36 -0.10 18.83 -2.85
C CYS A 36 -0.81 20.19 -2.91
N MET A 37 -1.72 20.47 -1.97
CA MET A 37 -2.43 21.76 -1.90
C MET A 37 -1.49 22.91 -1.57
N ILE A 38 -0.53 22.72 -0.67
CA ILE A 38 0.51 23.71 -0.35
C ILE A 38 1.37 23.99 -1.59
N ALA A 39 1.85 22.95 -2.27
CA ALA A 39 2.70 23.11 -3.45
C ALA A 39 1.96 23.75 -4.64
N ARG A 40 0.65 23.53 -4.75
CA ARG A 40 -0.22 24.25 -5.69
C ARG A 40 -0.32 25.73 -5.31
N SER A 41 -0.68 26.06 -4.07
CA SER A 41 -0.76 27.46 -3.60
C SER A 41 0.56 28.21 -3.80
N TYR A 42 1.69 27.55 -3.53
CA TYR A 42 3.01 28.12 -3.79
C TYR A 42 3.25 28.42 -5.28
N SER A 43 2.78 27.55 -6.17
CA SER A 43 2.86 27.77 -7.63
C SER A 43 1.98 28.94 -8.09
N GLU A 44 0.87 29.21 -7.40
CA GLU A 44 0.02 30.39 -7.65
C GLU A 44 0.70 31.68 -7.22
N ASN A 45 1.33 31.69 -6.04
CA ASN A 45 2.11 32.83 -5.55
C ASN A 45 3.29 33.16 -6.48
N LEU A 46 3.90 32.12 -7.07
CA LEU A 46 4.95 32.26 -8.09
C LEU A 46 4.43 32.58 -9.50
N LYS A 47 3.11 32.76 -9.68
CA LYS A 47 2.46 33.03 -10.97
C LYS A 47 2.87 32.04 -12.08
N ARG A 48 3.10 30.78 -11.72
CA ARG A 48 3.44 29.75 -12.71
C ARG A 48 2.26 29.55 -13.65
N LYS A 49 2.52 29.62 -14.96
CA LYS A 49 1.53 29.34 -16.01
C LYS A 49 1.05 27.89 -15.96
N ASN A 50 1.95 26.95 -15.68
CA ASN A 50 1.60 25.54 -15.59
C ASN A 50 1.26 25.18 -14.14
N LYS A 51 -0.02 24.97 -13.85
CA LYS A 51 -0.52 24.49 -12.57
C LYS A 51 -0.85 23.00 -12.73
N PRO A 52 -0.27 22.11 -11.92
CA PRO A 52 -0.53 20.68 -12.05
C PRO A 52 -1.99 20.37 -11.68
N ILE A 53 -2.62 19.50 -12.45
CA ILE A 53 -3.85 18.82 -12.05
C ILE A 53 -3.47 17.80 -10.99
N ILE A 54 -4.11 17.86 -9.82
CA ILE A 54 -3.84 16.93 -8.72
C ILE A 54 -4.89 15.81 -8.80
N LEU A 55 -4.43 14.59 -9.03
CA LEU A 55 -5.22 13.37 -8.92
C LEU A 55 -4.80 12.60 -7.68
N LEU A 56 -5.77 12.34 -6.80
CA LEU A 56 -5.54 11.63 -5.55
C LEU A 56 -6.22 10.26 -5.62
N HIS A 57 -5.44 9.20 -5.41
CA HIS A 57 -5.99 7.84 -5.27
C HIS A 57 -6.22 7.50 -3.79
N ASN A 58 -7.13 6.56 -3.54
CA ASN A 58 -7.42 6.07 -2.20
C ASN A 58 -6.22 5.31 -1.62
N ILE A 59 -6.19 5.22 -0.29
CA ILE A 59 -5.24 4.41 0.47
C ILE A 59 -5.87 3.04 0.68
N LEU A 60 -5.08 1.99 0.46
CA LEU A 60 -5.50 0.63 0.83
C LEU A 60 -5.55 0.50 2.36
N PRO A 61 -6.56 -0.16 2.91
CA PRO A 61 -6.67 -0.31 4.37
C PRO A 61 -5.51 -1.15 4.93
N SER A 62 -5.33 -1.10 6.25
CA SER A 62 -4.48 -2.08 6.92
C SER A 62 -5.15 -3.44 6.92
N LEU A 63 -4.34 -4.49 6.98
CA LEU A 63 -4.84 -5.85 7.03
C LEU A 63 -5.41 -6.24 8.39
N LEU A 64 -4.98 -5.61 9.48
CA LEU A 64 -5.35 -5.99 10.86
C LEU A 64 -6.48 -5.12 11.42
N GLU A 65 -7.17 -5.58 12.46
CA GLU A 65 -8.23 -4.84 13.18
C GLU A 65 -7.65 -4.04 14.37
N ASP A 66 -8.34 -2.99 14.83
CA ASP A 66 -7.91 -2.00 15.85
C ASP A 66 -7.21 -2.55 17.12
N PRO A 67 -7.58 -3.71 17.72
CA PRO A 67 -6.84 -4.23 18.86
C PRO A 67 -5.47 -4.82 18.49
N GLU A 68 -5.27 -5.31 17.26
CA GLU A 68 -3.98 -5.79 16.74
C GLU A 68 -3.12 -4.65 16.17
N PHE A 69 -3.69 -3.46 15.98
CA PHE A 69 -2.99 -2.24 15.56
C PHE A 69 -2.03 -1.63 16.60
N GLN A 70 -1.98 -2.19 17.80
CA GLN A 70 -1.19 -1.65 18.90
C GLN A 70 0.31 -1.60 18.59
N ASP A 71 0.83 -2.55 17.81
CA ASP A 71 2.21 -2.51 17.33
C ASP A 71 2.26 -1.95 15.89
N ILE A 72 2.50 -0.64 15.78
CA ILE A 72 2.67 0.06 14.49
C ILE A 72 3.81 -0.54 13.65
N ALA A 73 4.78 -1.21 14.29
CA ALA A 73 5.92 -1.82 13.60
C ALA A 73 5.65 -3.25 13.09
N ASP A 74 4.48 -3.82 13.40
CA ASP A 74 4.11 -5.16 12.97
C ASP A 74 4.07 -5.24 11.44
N PRO A 75 4.89 -6.10 10.81
CA PRO A 75 4.85 -6.28 9.37
C PRO A 75 3.52 -6.87 8.87
N GLY A 76 2.67 -7.37 9.77
CA GLY A 76 1.34 -7.91 9.50
C GLY A 76 0.32 -6.88 9.00
N HIS A 77 0.54 -5.58 9.25
CA HIS A 77 -0.39 -4.51 8.85
C HIS A 77 -0.53 -4.31 7.34
N THR A 78 0.48 -4.67 6.57
CA THR A 78 0.53 -4.34 5.14
C THR A 78 1.27 -5.41 4.36
N ILE A 79 1.03 -5.48 3.06
CA ILE A 79 1.73 -6.36 2.13
C ILE A 79 2.91 -5.58 1.54
N PHE A 80 4.11 -6.14 1.65
CA PHE A 80 5.31 -5.60 1.03
C PHE A 80 5.58 -6.28 -0.31
N MET A 81 6.21 -5.55 -1.22
CA MET A 81 6.56 -6.07 -2.55
C MET A 81 7.55 -7.24 -2.48
N GLU A 82 8.34 -7.30 -1.41
CA GLU A 82 9.30 -8.37 -1.15
C GLU A 82 8.75 -9.57 -0.35
N ASP A 83 7.46 -9.56 0.04
CA ASP A 83 6.89 -10.66 0.81
C ASP A 83 6.92 -11.93 -0.02
N ASP A 84 7.53 -12.98 0.52
CA ASP A 84 7.49 -14.32 -0.05
C ASP A 84 6.19 -15.05 0.31
N VAL A 85 6.02 -16.25 -0.25
CA VAL A 85 4.85 -17.11 0.00
C VAL A 85 4.61 -17.33 1.50
N THR A 86 5.67 -17.45 2.30
CA THR A 86 5.53 -17.69 3.75
C THR A 86 5.07 -16.45 4.50
N ALA A 87 5.60 -15.27 4.13
CA ALA A 87 5.21 -13.99 4.67
C ALA A 87 3.75 -13.64 4.30
N LEU A 88 3.35 -13.90 3.06
CA LEU A 88 1.96 -13.73 2.63
C LEU A 88 1.03 -14.66 3.40
N SER A 89 1.33 -15.96 3.49
CA SER A 89 0.51 -16.91 4.25
C SER A 89 0.35 -16.49 5.72
N TYR A 90 1.42 -15.98 6.34
CA TYR A 90 1.37 -15.43 7.69
C TYR A 90 0.40 -14.24 7.80
N LYS A 91 0.44 -13.30 6.84
CA LYS A 91 -0.46 -12.14 6.79
C LYS A 91 -1.90 -12.53 6.52
N MET A 92 -2.15 -13.47 5.62
CA MET A 92 -3.50 -13.95 5.30
C MET A 92 -4.17 -14.67 6.47
N LYS A 93 -3.39 -15.32 7.34
CA LYS A 93 -3.93 -15.89 8.58
C LYS A 93 -4.45 -14.81 9.54
N ARG A 94 -3.78 -13.65 9.57
CA ARG A 94 -4.08 -12.55 10.50
C ARG A 94 -5.00 -11.47 9.94
N VAL A 95 -5.17 -11.42 8.62
CA VAL A 95 -6.02 -10.40 7.98
C VAL A 95 -7.44 -10.47 8.55
N PHE A 96 -7.97 -9.29 8.91
CA PHE A 96 -9.35 -9.11 9.29
C PHE A 96 -10.24 -9.41 8.08
N CYS A 97 -11.04 -10.47 8.18
CA CYS A 97 -11.98 -10.87 7.14
C CYS A 97 -13.12 -11.66 7.81
N PRO A 98 -13.99 -10.98 8.59
CA PRO A 98 -15.12 -11.63 9.23
C PRO A 98 -16.08 -12.23 8.19
N PRO A 99 -16.68 -13.41 8.46
CA PRO A 99 -17.60 -14.08 7.53
C PRO A 99 -18.84 -13.20 7.28
N ASN A 100 -19.30 -13.18 6.03
CA ASN A 100 -20.51 -12.48 5.60
C ASN A 100 -20.55 -10.97 5.87
N LEU A 101 -19.42 -10.34 6.24
CA LEU A 101 -19.30 -8.90 6.45
C LEU A 101 -18.38 -8.28 5.39
N THR A 102 -18.96 -7.38 4.61
CA THR A 102 -18.28 -6.71 3.49
C THR A 102 -17.76 -5.32 3.85
N LEU A 103 -18.49 -4.61 4.72
CA LEU A 103 -18.13 -3.27 5.15
C LEU A 103 -16.87 -3.30 6.02
N GLY A 104 -15.86 -2.50 5.64
CA GLY A 104 -14.60 -2.39 6.39
C GLY A 104 -13.73 -3.64 6.32
N ASN A 105 -13.97 -4.54 5.37
CA ASN A 105 -13.20 -5.77 5.20
C ASN A 105 -11.97 -5.50 4.30
N PRO A 106 -10.75 -5.45 4.85
CA PRO A 106 -9.55 -5.13 4.07
C PRO A 106 -9.26 -6.18 3.00
N CYS A 107 -9.58 -7.46 3.24
CA CYS A 107 -9.39 -8.50 2.23
C CYS A 107 -10.19 -8.18 0.95
N LEU A 108 -11.45 -7.79 1.10
CA LEU A 108 -12.32 -7.43 -0.02
C LEU A 108 -11.91 -6.11 -0.69
N ASP A 109 -11.44 -5.13 0.07
CA ASP A 109 -10.94 -3.87 -0.49
C ASP A 109 -9.68 -4.08 -1.34
N TYR A 110 -8.74 -4.94 -0.91
CA TYR A 110 -7.59 -5.29 -1.75
C TYR A 110 -8.01 -6.06 -3.00
N ILE A 111 -8.97 -6.99 -2.88
CA ILE A 111 -9.50 -7.69 -4.04
C ILE A 111 -10.09 -6.70 -5.05
N LYS A 112 -10.90 -5.75 -4.58
CA LYS A 112 -11.52 -4.70 -5.40
C LYS A 112 -10.50 -3.78 -6.08
N HIS A 113 -9.48 -3.35 -5.36
CA HIS A 113 -8.57 -2.30 -5.83
C HIS A 113 -7.26 -2.80 -6.43
N VAL A 114 -6.90 -4.08 -6.21
CA VAL A 114 -5.67 -4.68 -6.72
C VAL A 114 -5.97 -5.87 -7.63
N ILE A 115 -6.72 -6.85 -7.15
CA ILE A 115 -6.90 -8.12 -7.87
C ILE A 115 -7.79 -7.96 -9.10
N PHE A 116 -8.96 -7.32 -8.95
CA PHE A 116 -9.87 -7.07 -10.07
C PHE A 116 -9.24 -6.20 -11.17
N PRO A 117 -8.58 -5.06 -10.87
CA PRO A 117 -7.89 -4.30 -11.90
C PRO A 117 -6.76 -5.07 -12.61
N TRP A 118 -6.14 -6.05 -11.94
CA TRP A 118 -5.04 -6.82 -12.50
C TRP A 118 -5.51 -7.98 -13.39
N PHE A 119 -6.50 -8.76 -12.93
CA PHE A 119 -6.94 -9.98 -13.62
C PHE A 119 -8.32 -9.87 -14.28
N GLY A 120 -9.12 -8.86 -13.92
CA GLY A 120 -10.51 -8.69 -14.35
C GLY A 120 -11.50 -9.65 -13.69
N LYS A 121 -11.04 -10.55 -12.83
CA LYS A 121 -11.84 -11.58 -12.16
C LYS A 121 -11.14 -12.12 -10.91
N LEU A 122 -11.89 -12.80 -10.04
CA LEU A 122 -11.34 -13.58 -8.94
C LEU A 122 -11.67 -15.07 -9.11
N GLU A 123 -10.64 -15.91 -9.07
CA GLU A 123 -10.78 -17.37 -9.10
C GLU A 123 -10.69 -17.93 -7.68
N VAL A 124 -11.77 -18.55 -7.21
CA VAL A 124 -11.86 -19.15 -5.87
C VAL A 124 -11.84 -20.67 -6.00
N VAL A 125 -10.82 -21.28 -5.42
CA VAL A 125 -10.63 -22.73 -5.36
C VAL A 125 -11.23 -23.22 -4.04
N HIS A 126 -12.23 -24.11 -4.11
CA HIS A 126 -12.77 -24.76 -2.92
C HIS A 126 -11.93 -25.99 -2.56
N THR A 127 -11.43 -26.05 -1.32
CA THR A 127 -10.62 -27.18 -0.86
C THR A 127 -11.45 -28.42 -0.52
N GLU A 128 -12.74 -28.29 -0.17
CA GLU A 128 -13.53 -29.42 0.38
C GLU A 128 -14.99 -29.56 -0.12
N GLY A 129 -15.40 -28.89 -1.20
CA GLY A 129 -16.81 -28.88 -1.65
C GLY A 129 -17.04 -29.43 -3.06
N LYS A 130 -18.18 -30.10 -3.27
CA LYS A 130 -18.69 -30.61 -4.57
C LYS A 130 -18.90 -29.53 -5.66
N ASP A 131 -18.72 -28.25 -5.35
CA ASP A 131 -19.09 -27.12 -6.20
C ASP A 131 -17.97 -26.56 -7.10
N GLY A 132 -16.80 -27.19 -7.11
CA GLY A 132 -15.74 -26.88 -8.07
C GLY A 132 -15.15 -25.46 -7.95
N ASN A 133 -14.22 -25.13 -8.85
CA ASN A 133 -13.64 -23.79 -8.92
C ASN A 133 -14.71 -22.80 -9.35
N ARG A 134 -14.91 -21.75 -8.55
CA ARG A 134 -15.82 -20.65 -8.88
C ARG A 134 -15.04 -19.45 -9.34
N THR A 135 -15.55 -18.78 -10.37
CA THR A 135 -14.99 -17.51 -10.85
C THR A 135 -16.01 -16.41 -10.64
N PHE A 136 -15.58 -15.31 -10.03
CA PHE A 136 -16.36 -14.09 -9.89
C PHE A 136 -15.86 -13.08 -10.92
N ALA A 137 -16.75 -12.62 -11.80
CA ALA A 137 -16.41 -11.69 -12.88
C ALA A 137 -16.41 -10.23 -12.42
N SER A 138 -17.12 -9.93 -11.33
CA SER A 138 -17.16 -8.58 -10.76
C SER A 138 -17.16 -8.57 -9.23
N MET A 139 -16.89 -7.39 -8.66
CA MET A 139 -16.90 -7.22 -7.20
C MET A 139 -18.31 -7.37 -6.63
N GLU A 140 -19.33 -6.98 -7.39
CA GLU A 140 -20.73 -7.09 -7.01
C GLU A 140 -21.15 -8.56 -6.85
N GLU A 141 -20.75 -9.43 -7.78
CA GLU A 141 -20.98 -10.87 -7.69
C GLU A 141 -20.28 -11.47 -6.46
N LEU A 142 -19.04 -11.05 -6.19
CA LEU A 142 -18.28 -11.50 -5.04
C LEU A 142 -18.93 -11.07 -3.72
N ILE A 143 -19.36 -9.81 -3.61
CA ILE A 143 -20.04 -9.26 -2.44
C ILE A 143 -21.32 -10.05 -2.14
N LEU A 144 -22.16 -10.26 -3.15
CA LEU A 144 -23.40 -11.03 -2.99
C LEU A 144 -23.11 -12.47 -2.58
N GLY A 145 -22.10 -13.11 -3.19
CA GLY A 145 -21.67 -14.46 -2.83
C GLY A 145 -21.11 -14.55 -1.41
N TYR A 146 -20.40 -13.52 -0.95
CA TYR A 146 -19.82 -13.47 0.38
C TYR A 146 -20.87 -13.21 1.47
N GLU A 147 -21.78 -12.25 1.26
CA GLU A 147 -22.85 -11.93 2.23
C GLU A 147 -23.86 -13.06 2.39
N SER A 148 -24.14 -13.80 1.31
CA SER A 148 -25.03 -14.96 1.34
C SER A 148 -24.38 -16.24 1.87
N GLY A 149 -23.06 -16.22 2.18
CA GLY A 149 -22.31 -17.38 2.66
C GLY A 149 -22.01 -18.43 1.58
N VAL A 150 -22.18 -18.09 0.31
CA VAL A 150 -21.87 -18.97 -0.83
C VAL A 150 -20.37 -19.13 -1.02
N VAL A 151 -19.59 -18.11 -0.66
CA VAL A 151 -18.13 -18.21 -0.49
C VAL A 151 -17.77 -17.72 0.90
N ASP A 152 -16.99 -18.52 1.63
CA ASP A 152 -16.59 -18.22 3.00
C ASP A 152 -15.30 -17.39 3.06
N SER A 153 -14.99 -16.88 4.26
CA SER A 153 -13.76 -16.11 4.51
C SER A 153 -12.50 -16.89 4.16
N ALA A 154 -12.46 -18.20 4.43
CA ALA A 154 -11.29 -19.02 4.19
C ALA A 154 -10.96 -19.12 2.70
N ASN A 155 -11.95 -19.42 1.86
CA ASN A 155 -11.77 -19.53 0.42
C ASN A 155 -11.45 -18.17 -0.22
N VAL A 156 -12.06 -17.07 0.25
CA VAL A 156 -11.71 -15.71 -0.22
C VAL A 156 -10.27 -15.36 0.12
N LYS A 157 -9.82 -15.62 1.37
CA LYS A 157 -8.43 -15.39 1.78
C LYS A 157 -7.44 -16.20 0.94
N LEU A 158 -7.75 -17.47 0.68
CA LEU A 158 -6.91 -18.34 -0.14
C LEU A 158 -6.82 -17.82 -1.59
N ALA A 159 -7.96 -17.46 -2.19
CA ALA A 159 -8.00 -16.89 -3.53
C ALA A 159 -7.19 -15.57 -3.62
N PHE A 160 -7.32 -14.73 -2.59
CA PHE A 160 -6.54 -13.50 -2.46
C PHE A 160 -5.04 -13.77 -2.37
N GLU A 161 -4.63 -14.72 -1.52
CA GLU A 161 -3.23 -15.15 -1.37
C GLU A 161 -2.63 -15.64 -2.68
N MET A 162 -3.36 -16.51 -3.40
CA MET A 162 -2.93 -17.06 -4.68
C MET A 162 -2.79 -15.97 -5.74
N ALA A 163 -3.73 -15.02 -5.78
CA ALA A 163 -3.68 -13.91 -6.71
C ALA A 163 -2.49 -12.97 -6.42
N LEU A 164 -2.24 -12.66 -5.14
CA LEU A 164 -1.08 -11.86 -4.73
C LEU A 164 0.25 -12.52 -5.10
N ASN A 165 0.39 -13.83 -4.85
CA ASN A 165 1.59 -14.57 -5.24
C ASN A 165 1.86 -14.45 -6.75
N LYS A 166 0.82 -14.54 -7.59
CA LYS A 166 0.95 -14.34 -9.04
C LYS A 166 1.39 -12.92 -9.39
N ILE A 167 0.87 -11.89 -8.71
CA ILE A 167 1.24 -10.48 -8.93
C ILE A 167 2.69 -10.21 -8.51
N LEU A 168 3.14 -10.79 -7.39
CA LEU A 168 4.49 -10.56 -6.86
C LEU A 168 5.57 -11.43 -7.52
N GLN A 169 5.20 -12.48 -8.25
CA GLN A 169 6.14 -13.39 -8.90
C GLN A 169 7.23 -12.68 -9.73
N PRO A 170 6.92 -11.68 -10.59
CA PRO A 170 7.95 -10.98 -11.37
C PRO A 170 8.95 -10.22 -10.49
N VAL A 171 8.52 -9.75 -9.32
CA VAL A 171 9.37 -9.06 -8.35
C VAL A 171 10.32 -10.07 -7.69
N HIS A 172 9.81 -11.23 -7.31
CA HIS A 172 10.64 -12.31 -6.75
C HIS A 172 11.67 -12.80 -7.75
N ASP A 173 11.27 -13.01 -9.00
CA ASP A 173 12.17 -13.42 -10.08
C ASP A 173 13.26 -12.36 -10.30
N HIS A 174 12.92 -11.07 -10.27
CA HIS A 174 13.89 -9.98 -10.37
C HIS A 174 14.95 -10.04 -9.26
N PHE A 175 14.54 -10.22 -8.01
CA PHE A 175 15.50 -10.31 -6.89
C PHE A 175 16.31 -11.61 -6.90
N ARG A 176 15.77 -12.71 -7.44
CA ARG A 176 16.51 -13.97 -7.60
C ARG A 176 17.58 -13.86 -8.68
N ASP A 177 17.22 -13.29 -9.82
CA ASP A 177 18.05 -13.35 -11.02
C ASP A 177 19.02 -12.14 -11.13
N ASN A 178 18.80 -11.08 -10.35
CA ASN A 178 19.66 -9.89 -10.31
C ASN A 178 20.46 -9.79 -8.99
N SER A 179 21.75 -10.15 -9.06
CA SER A 179 22.66 -10.14 -7.91
C SER A 179 22.83 -8.76 -7.26
N ARG A 180 22.78 -7.68 -8.06
CA ARG A 180 22.86 -6.30 -7.54
C ARG A 180 21.61 -5.93 -6.76
N ALA A 181 20.43 -6.25 -7.29
CA ALA A 181 19.15 -6.02 -6.60
C ALA A 181 19.12 -6.80 -5.28
N MET A 182 19.57 -8.06 -5.29
CA MET A 182 19.62 -8.89 -4.08
C MET A 182 20.61 -8.37 -3.03
N ALA A 183 21.77 -7.87 -3.46
CA ALA A 183 22.77 -7.26 -2.57
C ALA A 183 22.22 -5.99 -1.89
N LEU A 184 21.49 -5.16 -2.65
CA LEU A 184 20.82 -3.98 -2.11
C LEU A 184 19.74 -4.37 -1.09
N PHE A 185 18.90 -5.33 -1.44
CA PHE A 185 17.84 -5.84 -0.57
C PHE A 185 18.38 -6.40 0.75
N SER A 186 19.47 -7.17 0.68
CA SER A 186 20.14 -7.73 1.86
C SER A 186 20.69 -6.63 2.78
N SER A 187 21.26 -5.57 2.20
CA SER A 187 21.75 -4.41 2.95
C SER A 187 20.61 -3.66 3.65
N LEU A 188 19.47 -3.47 2.98
CA LEU A 188 18.28 -2.85 3.55
C LEU A 188 17.70 -3.67 4.72
N LYS A 189 17.65 -5.00 4.59
CA LYS A 189 17.20 -5.90 5.68
C LYS A 189 18.09 -5.77 6.92
N LYS A 190 19.41 -5.68 6.74
CA LYS A 190 20.36 -5.46 7.84
C LYS A 190 20.12 -4.11 8.53
N TYR A 191 19.93 -3.05 7.76
CA TYR A 191 19.64 -1.71 8.28
C TYR A 191 18.35 -1.67 9.11
N LYS A 192 17.25 -2.27 8.60
CA LYS A 192 15.98 -2.35 9.34
C LYS A 192 16.11 -3.11 10.66
N ARG A 193 16.89 -4.20 10.71
CA ARG A 193 17.16 -4.95 11.96
C ARG A 193 17.96 -4.13 12.96
N GLY A 194 19.01 -3.44 12.51
CA GLY A 194 19.84 -2.59 13.39
C GLY A 194 19.05 -1.46 14.05
N ARG A 195 18.06 -0.89 13.35
CA ARG A 195 17.20 0.18 13.90
C ARG A 195 16.12 -0.31 14.86
N ARG A 196 15.77 -1.60 14.83
CA ARG A 196 14.80 -2.20 15.77
C ARG A 196 15.46 -2.66 17.09
N GLN A 197 16.79 -2.74 17.12
CA GLN A 197 17.57 -3.16 18.30
C GLN A 197 18.23 -1.98 19.04
N ALA A 198 18.10 -0.76 18.53
CA ALA A 198 18.59 0.48 19.11
C ALA A 198 17.41 1.33 19.58
#